data_AF-A0A0E3L6W9-F1
#
_entry.id   AF-A0A0E3L6W9-F1
#
_cell.length_a   1.000
_cell.length_b   1.000
_cell.length_c   1.000
_cell.angle_alpha   90.00
_cell.angle_beta   90.00
_cell.angle_gamma   90.00
#
_symmetry.space_group_name_H-M   'P 1'
#
loop_
_entity.id
_entity.type
_entity.pdbx_description
1 polymer ?
#
loop_
_entity_poly.entity_id
_entity_poly.type
_entity_poly.pdbx_seq_one_letter_code
_entity_poly.pdbx_strand_id
1 'polypeptide(L)'
;MKPIENVPDRKLLLFKSCMVSQEYPGIESATGYAFDRLGVDYFVNEEQSCCTGIGHYTDLFEGLTTAAIAARNFAVARRCGYPNITCLCSTCYAVNKEACELLNTNTEVREKVNSIFREQGLDDLVYEKGDMDPRSSFYHAVEVLLSKVDLIREKKQLDFSGVKAAAHHACHYYKVKYQDVVGNPENPQLIDDIAEACGADMVRWYEDRTLTCGMGFSQLHLNRNTSLQVTKAKLDSLKNAGVELMLHMCPNCQIQYDRYQPVIEKEFGVEYDTVHMNIGQFVALALGADPYKVCGFQTHSVPLEGFLERIGAL
;
A
#
# COMPACT_ATOMS: atom_id res chain seq x y z
N MET A 1 -13.64 10.20 -9.81
CA MET A 1 -13.38 10.02 -8.37
C MET A 1 -14.26 8.91 -7.83
N LYS A 2 -13.67 8.03 -7.03
CA LYS A 2 -14.35 6.90 -6.40
C LYS A 2 -15.03 7.37 -5.10
N PRO A 3 -16.35 7.22 -4.94
CA PRO A 3 -17.04 7.55 -3.70
C PRO A 3 -16.63 6.60 -2.58
N ILE A 4 -16.39 7.13 -1.37
CA ILE A 4 -15.95 6.32 -0.22
C ILE A 4 -17.06 5.36 0.24
N GLU A 5 -18.32 5.73 0.02
CA GLU A 5 -19.51 4.93 0.35
C GLU A 5 -19.58 3.64 -0.48
N ASN A 6 -18.85 3.59 -1.60
CA ASN A 6 -18.78 2.43 -2.48
C ASN A 6 -17.62 1.47 -2.12
N VAL A 7 -16.90 1.72 -1.02
CA VAL A 7 -15.84 0.83 -0.53
C VAL A 7 -16.47 -0.26 0.35
N PRO A 8 -16.40 -1.55 -0.05
CA PRO A 8 -16.98 -2.65 0.69
C PRO A 8 -16.17 -2.92 1.95
N ASP A 9 -16.86 -3.44 2.96
CA ASP A 9 -16.28 -3.92 4.21
C ASP A 9 -16.46 -5.43 4.40
N ARG A 10 -16.91 -6.13 3.36
CA ARG A 10 -17.13 -7.58 3.35
C ARG A 10 -16.65 -8.23 2.07
N LYS A 11 -16.39 -9.53 2.14
CA LYS A 11 -15.90 -10.36 1.04
C LYS A 11 -14.65 -9.77 0.37
N LEU A 12 -13.76 -9.20 1.19
CA LEU A 12 -12.48 -8.64 0.75
C LEU A 12 -11.38 -9.71 0.69
N LEU A 13 -10.83 -9.99 -0.50
CA LEU A 13 -9.63 -10.81 -0.59
C LEU A 13 -8.42 -9.92 -0.29
N LEU A 14 -7.78 -10.10 0.85
CA LEU A 14 -6.59 -9.36 1.21
C LEU A 14 -5.41 -9.88 0.39
N PHE A 15 -4.95 -9.09 -0.56
CA PHE A 15 -3.96 -9.50 -1.56
C PHE A 15 -2.55 -9.55 -0.98
N LYS A 16 -1.97 -10.76 -0.97
CA LYS A 16 -0.58 -10.98 -0.53
C LYS A 16 0.41 -10.22 -1.42
N SER A 17 1.05 -9.20 -0.85
CA SER A 17 2.07 -8.41 -1.56
C SER A 17 3.45 -8.98 -1.28
N CYS A 18 4.23 -9.27 -2.32
CA CYS A 18 5.58 -9.82 -2.18
C CYS A 18 6.47 -8.97 -1.26
N MET A 19 6.45 -7.64 -1.42
CA MET A 19 7.26 -6.75 -0.60
C MET A 19 6.75 -6.65 0.84
N VAL A 20 5.43 -6.76 1.07
CA VAL A 20 4.91 -6.89 2.43
C VAL A 20 5.41 -8.20 3.05
N SER A 21 5.15 -9.33 2.40
CA SER A 21 5.46 -10.65 2.98
C SER A 21 6.97 -10.87 3.21
N GLN A 22 7.84 -10.29 2.37
CA GLN A 22 9.29 -10.49 2.47
C GLN A 22 10.01 -9.41 3.29
N GLU A 23 9.63 -8.14 3.20
CA GLU A 23 10.37 -7.04 3.85
C GLU A 23 9.73 -6.58 5.17
N TYR A 24 8.40 -6.52 5.21
CA TYR A 24 7.64 -5.99 6.33
C TYR A 24 6.38 -6.83 6.61
N PRO A 25 6.52 -8.11 7.01
CA PRO A 25 5.37 -9.00 7.23
C PRO A 25 4.39 -8.46 8.26
N GLY A 26 4.89 -7.62 9.20
CA GLY A 26 4.08 -6.88 10.16
C GLY A 26 2.96 -6.01 9.57
N ILE A 27 3.07 -5.59 8.30
CA ILE A 27 2.01 -4.83 7.61
C ILE A 27 0.77 -5.69 7.39
N GLU A 28 0.94 -6.96 7.02
CA GLU A 28 -0.19 -7.88 6.77
C GLU A 28 -0.89 -8.23 8.09
N SER A 29 -0.13 -8.63 9.11
CA SER A 29 -0.67 -8.95 10.44
C SER A 29 -1.33 -7.76 11.11
N ALA A 30 -0.74 -6.57 11.01
CA ALA A 30 -1.34 -5.34 11.54
C ALA A 30 -2.64 -4.97 10.81
N THR A 31 -2.67 -5.07 9.48
CA THR A 31 -3.89 -4.77 8.72
C THR A 31 -5.00 -5.76 9.07
N GLY A 32 -4.68 -7.05 9.20
CA GLY A 32 -5.64 -8.06 9.67
C GLY A 32 -6.18 -7.75 11.06
N TYR A 33 -5.30 -7.44 12.02
CA TYR A 33 -5.69 -7.03 13.38
C TYR A 33 -6.64 -5.82 13.37
N ALA A 34 -6.34 -4.80 12.56
CA ALA A 34 -7.20 -3.63 12.42
C ALA A 34 -8.57 -4.02 11.82
N PHE A 35 -8.57 -4.84 10.77
CA PHE A 35 -9.79 -5.31 10.11
C PHE A 35 -10.70 -6.10 11.06
N ASP A 36 -10.15 -7.02 11.84
CA ASP A 36 -10.89 -7.78 12.85
C ASP A 36 -11.58 -6.86 13.87
N ARG A 37 -10.84 -5.86 14.39
CA ARG A 37 -11.36 -4.90 15.37
C ARG A 37 -12.42 -3.95 14.79
N LEU A 38 -12.36 -3.69 13.48
CA LEU A 38 -13.29 -2.83 12.76
C LEU A 38 -14.46 -3.61 12.13
N GLY A 39 -14.51 -4.93 12.29
CA GLY A 39 -15.58 -5.78 11.77
C GLY A 39 -15.58 -5.91 10.25
N VAL A 40 -14.40 -5.84 9.63
CA VAL A 40 -14.20 -6.02 8.20
C VAL A 40 -14.07 -7.52 7.90
N ASP A 41 -14.89 -8.03 6.98
CA ASP A 41 -14.82 -9.43 6.54
C ASP A 41 -13.83 -9.57 5.38
N TYR A 42 -12.72 -10.25 5.66
CA TYR A 42 -11.64 -10.48 4.72
C TYR A 42 -11.14 -11.92 4.74
N PHE A 43 -10.48 -12.32 3.65
CA PHE A 43 -9.84 -13.62 3.53
C PHE A 43 -8.48 -13.49 2.83
N VAL A 44 -7.49 -14.24 3.32
CA VAL A 44 -6.18 -14.39 2.69
C VAL A 44 -6.14 -15.78 2.07
N ASN A 45 -5.88 -15.88 0.77
CA ASN A 45 -5.83 -17.16 0.08
C ASN A 45 -4.38 -17.48 -0.34
N GLU A 46 -3.86 -18.62 0.12
CA GLU A 46 -2.50 -19.08 -0.18
C GLU A 46 -2.27 -19.41 -1.67
N GLU A 47 -3.34 -19.59 -2.45
CA GLU A 47 -3.22 -19.78 -3.90
C GLU A 47 -2.88 -18.47 -4.63
N GLN A 48 -2.95 -17.30 -3.99
CA GLN A 48 -2.52 -16.05 -4.61
C GLN A 48 -1.03 -16.07 -4.96
N SER A 49 -0.67 -15.39 -6.05
CA SER A 49 0.73 -15.17 -6.43
C SER A 49 1.05 -13.68 -6.54
N CYS A 50 2.30 -13.37 -6.89
CA CYS A 50 2.75 -12.00 -7.12
C CYS A 50 1.87 -11.26 -8.15
N CYS A 51 1.65 -9.96 -7.94
CA CYS A 51 0.95 -9.09 -8.89
C CYS A 51 1.74 -8.74 -10.16
N THR A 52 3.00 -9.16 -10.27
CA THR A 52 3.99 -8.79 -11.31
C THR A 52 4.32 -7.30 -11.45
N GLY A 53 3.67 -6.40 -10.70
CA GLY A 53 3.72 -4.96 -10.95
C GLY A 53 5.10 -4.31 -10.92
N ILE A 54 6.04 -4.73 -10.05
CA ILE A 54 7.41 -4.20 -10.10
C ILE A 54 8.05 -4.57 -11.44
N GLY A 55 8.05 -5.85 -11.80
CA GLY A 55 8.63 -6.28 -13.08
C GLY A 55 7.91 -5.70 -14.30
N HIS A 56 6.59 -5.46 -14.22
CA HIS A 56 5.85 -4.80 -15.28
C HIS A 56 6.31 -3.35 -15.48
N TYR A 57 6.36 -2.55 -14.41
CA TYR A 57 6.78 -1.15 -14.50
C TYR A 57 8.29 -0.94 -14.66
N THR A 58 9.09 -2.01 -14.66
CA THR A 58 10.51 -1.98 -15.01
C THR A 58 10.80 -2.66 -16.34
N ASP A 59 9.78 -2.94 -17.17
CA ASP A 59 9.88 -3.62 -18.46
C ASP A 59 10.56 -5.01 -18.40
N LEU A 60 10.55 -5.66 -17.22
CA LEU A 60 11.03 -7.04 -17.05
C LEU A 60 9.93 -8.06 -17.35
N PHE A 61 8.67 -7.71 -17.12
CA PHE A 61 7.52 -8.55 -17.42
C PHE A 61 6.64 -7.94 -18.50
N GLU A 62 6.48 -8.68 -19.59
CA GLU A 62 5.58 -8.32 -20.67
C GLU A 62 4.13 -8.17 -20.19
N GLY A 63 3.36 -7.34 -20.88
CA GLY A 63 1.95 -7.10 -20.56
C GLY A 63 1.09 -8.37 -20.63
N LEU A 64 1.38 -9.28 -21.57
CA LEU A 64 0.66 -10.55 -21.69
C LEU A 64 0.88 -11.45 -20.47
N THR A 65 2.12 -11.58 -20.01
CA THR A 65 2.47 -12.34 -18.80
C THR A 65 1.80 -11.76 -17.56
N THR A 66 1.81 -10.43 -17.43
CA THR A 66 1.12 -9.72 -16.35
C THR A 66 -0.39 -9.96 -16.39
N ALA A 67 -1.01 -9.89 -17.58
CA ALA A 67 -2.44 -10.17 -17.75
C ALA A 67 -2.81 -11.62 -17.40
N ALA A 68 -2.00 -12.59 -17.80
CA ALA A 68 -2.23 -14.00 -17.46
C ALA A 68 -2.14 -14.24 -15.95
N ILE A 69 -1.11 -13.73 -15.28
CA ILE A 69 -0.97 -13.88 -13.83
C ILE A 69 -2.09 -13.15 -13.07
N ALA A 70 -2.51 -11.98 -13.55
CA ALA A 70 -3.66 -11.27 -12.99
C ALA A 70 -4.96 -12.08 -13.14
N ALA A 71 -5.26 -12.62 -14.33
CA ALA A 71 -6.43 -13.46 -14.56
C ALA A 71 -6.48 -14.67 -13.61
N ARG A 72 -5.35 -15.34 -13.39
CA ARG A 72 -5.22 -16.40 -12.37
C ARG A 72 -5.59 -15.89 -10.98
N ASN A 73 -5.05 -14.75 -10.54
CA ASN A 73 -5.35 -14.19 -9.24
C ASN A 73 -6.83 -13.77 -9.10
N PHE A 74 -7.46 -13.32 -10.19
CA PHE A 74 -8.88 -12.99 -10.22
C PHE A 74 -9.76 -14.24 -10.10
N ALA A 75 -9.38 -15.33 -10.78
CA ALA A 75 -10.06 -16.62 -10.63
C ALA A 75 -10.01 -17.13 -9.18
N VAL A 76 -8.85 -17.01 -8.51
CA VAL A 76 -8.71 -17.34 -7.07
C VAL A 76 -9.69 -16.51 -6.22
N ALA A 77 -9.75 -15.19 -6.44
CA ALA A 77 -10.66 -14.29 -5.72
C ALA A 77 -12.13 -14.71 -5.85
N ARG A 78 -12.56 -14.99 -7.09
CA ARG A 78 -13.94 -15.42 -7.37
C ARG A 78 -14.25 -16.79 -6.79
N ARG A 79 -13.35 -17.77 -6.96
CA ARG A 79 -13.53 -19.15 -6.48
C ARG A 79 -13.70 -19.24 -4.97
N CYS A 80 -12.92 -18.47 -4.20
CA CYS A 80 -13.05 -18.48 -2.75
C CYS A 80 -14.22 -17.64 -2.22
N GLY A 81 -14.97 -16.94 -3.09
CA GLY A 81 -16.13 -16.14 -2.70
C GLY A 81 -15.80 -14.73 -2.19
N TYR A 82 -14.56 -14.27 -2.38
CA TYR A 82 -14.06 -12.95 -1.97
C TYR A 82 -13.63 -12.14 -3.23
N PRO A 83 -14.58 -11.65 -4.05
CA PRO A 83 -14.26 -11.04 -5.34
C PRO A 83 -13.66 -9.63 -5.24
N ASN A 84 -13.64 -9.02 -4.05
CA ASN A 84 -13.13 -7.67 -3.85
C ASN A 84 -11.64 -7.72 -3.45
N ILE A 85 -10.75 -7.58 -4.42
CA ILE A 85 -9.31 -7.64 -4.18
C ILE A 85 -8.85 -6.36 -3.47
N THR A 86 -8.34 -6.51 -2.25
CA THR A 86 -7.86 -5.41 -1.41
C THR A 86 -6.35 -5.47 -1.27
N CYS A 87 -5.66 -4.47 -1.84
CA CYS A 87 -4.20 -4.44 -1.88
C CYS A 87 -3.60 -3.70 -0.66
N LEU A 88 -2.51 -4.24 -0.13
CA LEU A 88 -1.62 -3.59 0.85
C LEU A 88 -0.52 -2.73 0.19
N CYS A 89 -0.45 -2.77 -1.14
CA CYS A 89 0.59 -2.14 -1.93
C CYS A 89 -0.02 -1.40 -3.12
N SER A 90 0.36 -0.13 -3.29
CA SER A 90 -0.16 0.71 -4.37
C SER A 90 0.29 0.24 -5.76
N THR A 91 1.43 -0.44 -5.88
CA THR A 91 1.84 -1.10 -7.13
C THR A 91 0.93 -2.28 -7.47
N CYS A 92 0.59 -3.12 -6.49
CA CYS A 92 -0.37 -4.21 -6.68
C CYS A 92 -1.75 -3.65 -7.09
N TYR A 93 -2.18 -2.55 -6.47
CA TYR A 93 -3.42 -1.88 -6.81
C TYR A 93 -3.44 -1.39 -8.27
N ALA A 94 -2.41 -0.68 -8.71
CA ALA A 94 -2.35 -0.15 -10.07
C ALA A 94 -2.32 -1.25 -11.13
N VAL A 95 -1.40 -2.21 -11.00
CA VAL A 95 -1.17 -3.24 -12.04
C VAL A 95 -2.36 -4.18 -12.20
N ASN A 96 -3.02 -4.58 -11.10
CA ASN A 96 -4.20 -5.45 -11.19
C ASN A 96 -5.36 -4.73 -11.89
N LYS A 97 -5.55 -3.42 -11.65
CA LYS A 97 -6.56 -2.62 -12.35
C LYS A 97 -6.24 -2.48 -13.84
N GLU A 98 -4.98 -2.27 -14.21
CA GLU A 98 -4.53 -2.24 -15.62
C GLU A 98 -4.76 -3.56 -16.32
N ALA A 99 -4.39 -4.67 -15.68
CA ALA A 99 -4.60 -5.99 -16.23
C ALA A 99 -6.10 -6.30 -16.40
N CYS A 100 -6.93 -5.93 -15.42
CA CYS A 100 -8.39 -6.07 -15.52
C CYS A 100 -8.97 -5.25 -16.68
N GLU A 101 -8.55 -3.98 -16.83
CA GLU A 101 -8.98 -3.13 -17.94
C GLU A 101 -8.56 -3.71 -19.30
N LEU A 102 -7.32 -4.19 -19.42
CA LEU A 102 -6.80 -4.84 -20.61
C LEU A 102 -7.60 -6.10 -20.96
N LEU A 103 -7.82 -6.98 -19.99
CA LEU A 103 -8.62 -8.20 -20.17
C LEU A 103 -10.07 -7.89 -20.57
N ASN A 104 -10.64 -6.78 -20.10
CA ASN A 104 -12.01 -6.38 -20.44
C ASN A 104 -12.15 -5.69 -21.80
N THR A 105 -11.12 -4.98 -22.25
CA THR A 105 -11.19 -4.12 -23.45
C THR A 105 -10.52 -4.74 -24.67
N ASN A 106 -9.52 -5.61 -24.49
CA ASN A 106 -8.77 -6.24 -25.58
C ASN A 106 -9.10 -7.73 -25.70
N THR A 107 -10.01 -8.06 -26.63
CA THR A 107 -10.41 -9.45 -26.89
C THR A 107 -9.25 -10.33 -27.35
N GLU A 108 -8.31 -9.81 -28.12
CA GLU A 108 -7.16 -10.60 -28.60
C GLU A 108 -6.26 -11.03 -27.44
N VAL A 109 -5.94 -10.11 -26.53
CA VAL A 109 -5.15 -10.41 -25.33
C VAL A 109 -5.91 -11.38 -24.42
N ARG A 110 -7.21 -11.16 -24.19
CA ARG A 110 -8.03 -12.06 -23.37
C ARG A 110 -8.05 -13.49 -23.94
N GLU A 111 -8.24 -13.66 -25.26
CA GLU A 111 -8.22 -15.00 -25.86
C GLU A 111 -6.83 -15.65 -25.83
N LYS A 112 -5.75 -14.88 -26.00
CA LYS A 112 -4.38 -15.40 -25.82
C LYS A 112 -4.14 -15.88 -24.39
N VAL A 113 -4.60 -15.13 -23.39
CA VAL A 113 -4.50 -15.57 -21.99
C VAL A 113 -5.33 -16.84 -21.76
N ASN A 114 -6.57 -16.86 -22.26
CA ASN A 114 -7.46 -18.00 -22.10
C ASN A 114 -6.96 -19.26 -22.83
N SER A 115 -6.31 -19.12 -24.00
CA SER A 115 -5.72 -20.25 -24.71
C SER A 115 -4.58 -20.89 -23.91
N ILE A 116 -3.71 -20.07 -23.28
CA ILE A 116 -2.64 -20.56 -22.39
C ILE A 116 -3.25 -21.43 -21.27
N PHE A 117 -4.35 -21.00 -20.66
CA PHE A 117 -4.99 -21.79 -19.61
C PHE A 117 -5.60 -23.09 -20.14
N ARG A 118 -6.36 -23.04 -21.24
CA ARG A 118 -6.99 -24.23 -21.85
C ARG A 118 -5.94 -25.27 -22.29
N GLU A 119 -4.84 -24.83 -22.90
CA GLU A 119 -3.75 -25.70 -23.33
C GLU A 119 -3.06 -26.43 -22.16
N GLN A 120 -3.10 -25.86 -20.97
CA GLN A 120 -2.56 -26.46 -19.74
C GLN A 120 -3.63 -27.20 -18.90
N GLY A 121 -4.87 -27.29 -19.38
CA GLY A 121 -5.97 -27.91 -18.65
C GLY A 121 -6.41 -27.13 -17.41
N LEU A 122 -6.23 -25.80 -17.41
CA LEU A 122 -6.58 -24.86 -16.34
C LEU A 122 -7.86 -24.07 -16.68
N ASP A 123 -8.90 -24.77 -17.15
CA ASP A 123 -10.15 -24.15 -17.61
C ASP A 123 -10.85 -23.31 -16.53
N ASP A 124 -10.58 -23.58 -15.26
CA ASP A 124 -11.08 -22.83 -14.10
C ASP A 124 -10.46 -21.43 -13.94
N LEU A 125 -9.36 -21.14 -14.66
CA LEU A 125 -8.69 -19.84 -14.66
C LEU A 125 -9.12 -18.92 -15.81
N VAL A 126 -9.93 -19.42 -16.75
CA VAL A 126 -10.42 -18.66 -17.89
C VAL A 126 -11.12 -17.39 -17.40
N TYR A 127 -10.79 -16.27 -18.07
CA TYR A 127 -11.37 -14.97 -17.79
C TYR A 127 -12.34 -14.58 -18.90
N GLU A 128 -13.58 -14.35 -18.54
CA GLU A 128 -14.62 -13.78 -19.39
C GLU A 128 -14.72 -12.27 -19.20
N LYS A 129 -15.16 -11.57 -20.26
CA LYS A 129 -15.35 -10.11 -20.19
C LYS A 129 -16.35 -9.76 -19.08
N GLY A 130 -15.94 -8.92 -18.14
CA GLY A 130 -16.75 -8.46 -17.02
C GLY A 130 -16.71 -9.36 -15.80
N ASP A 131 -15.86 -10.39 -15.79
CA ASP A 131 -15.63 -11.25 -14.61
C ASP A 131 -15.16 -10.46 -13.39
N MET A 132 -14.44 -9.36 -13.63
CA MET A 132 -14.02 -8.37 -12.65
C MET A 132 -14.22 -6.98 -13.25
N ASP A 133 -14.51 -5.99 -12.40
CA ASP A 133 -14.60 -4.59 -12.80
C ASP A 133 -13.39 -3.82 -12.29
N PRO A 134 -12.65 -3.08 -13.14
CA PRO A 134 -11.45 -2.38 -12.73
C PRO A 134 -11.71 -1.32 -11.66
N ARG A 135 -12.92 -0.76 -11.54
CA ARG A 135 -13.26 0.29 -10.56
C ARG A 135 -13.90 -0.24 -9.28
N SER A 136 -14.68 -1.32 -9.37
CA SER A 136 -15.47 -1.87 -8.26
C SER A 136 -15.04 -3.25 -7.76
N SER A 137 -14.00 -3.87 -8.32
CA SER A 137 -13.43 -5.11 -7.78
C SER A 137 -12.05 -4.93 -7.12
N PHE A 138 -11.47 -3.72 -7.18
CA PHE A 138 -10.12 -3.45 -6.67
C PHE A 138 -10.12 -2.26 -5.70
N TYR A 139 -9.57 -2.51 -4.52
CA TYR A 139 -9.51 -1.58 -3.41
C TYR A 139 -8.09 -1.52 -2.85
N HIS A 140 -7.75 -0.41 -2.21
CA HIS A 140 -6.55 -0.33 -1.39
C HIS A 140 -6.95 -0.41 0.09
N ALA A 141 -6.16 -1.05 0.95
CA ALA A 141 -6.50 -1.18 2.37
C ALA A 141 -6.75 0.17 3.06
N VAL A 142 -6.03 1.23 2.65
CA VAL A 142 -6.28 2.61 3.10
C VAL A 142 -7.71 3.10 2.83
N GLU A 143 -8.34 2.68 1.73
CA GLU A 143 -9.72 3.04 1.42
C GLU A 143 -10.69 2.39 2.40
N VAL A 144 -10.43 1.12 2.75
CA VAL A 144 -11.22 0.36 3.73
C VAL A 144 -11.05 0.92 5.14
N LEU A 145 -9.83 1.30 5.51
CA LEU A 145 -9.56 1.97 6.79
C LEU A 145 -10.25 3.33 6.85
N LEU A 146 -10.21 4.11 5.76
CA LEU A 146 -10.89 5.41 5.69
C LEU A 146 -12.41 5.26 5.81
N SER A 147 -13.02 4.24 5.19
CA SER A 147 -14.47 3.99 5.33
C SER A 147 -14.88 3.60 6.76
N LYS A 148 -13.90 3.26 7.62
CA LYS A 148 -14.07 2.94 9.04
C LYS A 148 -13.50 4.02 9.97
N VAL A 149 -13.19 5.22 9.47
CA VAL A 149 -12.49 6.27 10.22
C VAL A 149 -13.19 6.67 11.52
N ASP A 150 -14.53 6.75 11.53
CA ASP A 150 -15.29 7.09 12.74
C ASP A 150 -15.18 6.00 13.81
N LEU A 151 -15.20 4.73 13.38
CA LEU A 151 -15.02 3.59 14.27
C LEU A 151 -13.58 3.50 14.79
N ILE A 152 -12.59 3.86 13.97
CA ILE A 152 -11.19 3.99 14.42
C ILE A 152 -11.10 5.05 15.52
N ARG A 153 -11.71 6.23 15.31
CA ARG A 153 -11.73 7.32 16.30
C ARG A 153 -12.37 6.89 17.62
N GLU A 154 -13.44 6.11 17.56
CA GLU A 154 -14.15 5.59 18.74
C GLU A 154 -13.34 4.50 19.47
N LYS A 155 -12.70 3.59 18.73
CA LYS A 155 -12.06 2.39 19.30
C LYS A 155 -10.57 2.56 19.60
N LYS A 156 -9.94 3.69 19.27
CA LYS A 156 -8.52 3.90 19.55
C LYS A 156 -8.24 3.73 21.05
N GLN A 157 -7.18 3.00 21.36
CA GLN A 157 -6.67 2.75 22.70
C GLN A 157 -5.39 3.55 22.96
N LEU A 158 -4.63 3.82 21.89
CA LEU A 158 -3.47 4.69 21.91
C LEU A 158 -3.79 5.97 21.12
N ASP A 159 -3.52 7.11 21.73
CA ASP A 159 -3.73 8.43 21.13
C ASP A 159 -2.39 9.02 20.70
N PHE A 160 -2.32 9.50 19.45
CA PHE A 160 -1.11 10.07 18.86
C PHE A 160 -1.01 11.59 19.00
N SER A 161 -1.78 12.20 19.92
CA SER A 161 -1.71 13.64 20.20
C SER A 161 -0.28 14.11 20.47
N GLY A 162 0.13 15.19 19.82
CA GLY A 162 1.49 15.73 19.90
C GLY A 162 2.50 15.07 18.96
N VAL A 163 2.14 13.99 18.26
CA VAL A 163 3.00 13.38 17.24
C VAL A 163 2.82 14.12 15.92
N LYS A 164 3.87 14.81 15.47
CA LYS A 164 3.88 15.44 14.15
C LYS A 164 4.10 14.41 13.06
N ALA A 165 3.06 14.15 12.29
CA ALA A 165 3.08 13.14 11.23
C ALA A 165 2.89 13.73 9.83
N ALA A 166 3.45 13.08 8.81
CA ALA A 166 3.20 13.41 7.41
C ALA A 166 2.89 12.16 6.58
N ALA A 167 2.08 12.35 5.54
CA ALA A 167 1.64 11.26 4.68
C ALA A 167 2.47 11.14 3.39
N HIS A 168 2.61 9.91 2.90
CA HIS A 168 3.11 9.56 1.57
C HIS A 168 2.11 8.65 0.83
N HIS A 169 1.21 9.25 0.04
CA HIS A 169 0.09 8.54 -0.62
C HIS A 169 0.46 7.74 -1.89
N ALA A 170 1.74 7.51 -2.17
CA ALA A 170 2.26 6.68 -3.27
C ALA A 170 1.77 7.04 -4.69
N CYS A 171 2.69 7.31 -5.62
CA CYS A 171 2.36 7.70 -6.99
C CYS A 171 1.47 6.69 -7.75
N HIS A 172 1.63 5.39 -7.52
CA HIS A 172 0.81 4.36 -8.20
C HIS A 172 -0.67 4.39 -7.78
N TYR A 173 -0.98 4.93 -6.60
CA TYR A 173 -2.37 5.12 -6.20
C TYR A 173 -2.98 6.33 -6.91
N TYR A 174 -2.44 7.54 -6.70
CA TYR A 174 -3.11 8.77 -7.12
C TYR A 174 -2.60 9.42 -8.42
N LYS A 175 -1.41 9.07 -8.91
CA LYS A 175 -0.90 9.58 -10.21
C LYS A 175 -1.21 8.60 -11.34
N VAL A 176 -0.96 7.30 -11.13
CA VAL A 176 -1.24 6.28 -12.16
C VAL A 176 -2.74 5.99 -12.26
N LYS A 177 -3.47 5.94 -11.13
CA LYS A 177 -4.92 5.74 -11.08
C LYS A 177 -5.71 7.00 -10.73
N TYR A 178 -5.25 8.13 -11.26
CA TYR A 178 -5.77 9.49 -11.01
C TYR A 178 -7.30 9.63 -11.00
N GLN A 179 -7.99 9.03 -11.98
CA GLN A 179 -9.44 9.16 -12.11
C GLN A 179 -10.25 8.30 -11.13
N ASP A 180 -9.57 7.38 -10.44
CA ASP A 180 -10.18 6.26 -9.71
C ASP A 180 -9.63 6.13 -8.27
N VAL A 181 -9.26 7.28 -7.68
CA VAL A 181 -8.95 7.41 -6.25
C VAL A 181 -10.12 8.02 -5.48
N VAL A 182 -10.06 7.90 -4.15
CA VAL A 182 -10.95 8.62 -3.24
C VAL A 182 -10.41 10.03 -2.99
N GLY A 183 -11.30 11.04 -2.96
CA GLY A 183 -10.92 12.43 -2.67
C GLY A 183 -10.31 13.20 -3.85
N ASN A 184 -9.46 14.19 -3.58
CA ASN A 184 -8.79 14.99 -4.60
C ASN A 184 -7.42 14.36 -4.95
N PRO A 185 -7.17 13.94 -6.19
CA PRO A 185 -5.89 13.33 -6.56
C PRO A 185 -4.73 14.33 -6.59
N GLU A 186 -4.99 15.63 -6.80
CA GLU A 186 -3.95 16.67 -6.73
C GLU A 186 -3.50 16.95 -5.29
N ASN A 187 -4.35 16.59 -4.32
CA ASN A 187 -4.10 16.83 -2.91
C ASN A 187 -4.69 15.68 -2.05
N PRO A 188 -4.12 14.47 -2.12
CA PRO A 188 -4.66 13.31 -1.43
C PRO A 188 -4.59 13.50 0.08
N GLN A 189 -5.69 13.20 0.79
CA GLN A 189 -5.80 13.32 2.25
C GLN A 189 -6.09 12.00 2.98
N LEU A 190 -6.14 10.86 2.27
CA LEU A 190 -6.65 9.60 2.83
C LEU A 190 -5.88 9.15 4.09
N ILE A 191 -4.55 9.18 4.02
CA ILE A 191 -3.69 8.84 5.16
C ILE A 191 -3.84 9.87 6.28
N ASP A 192 -3.89 11.17 5.93
CA ASP A 192 -4.00 12.27 6.88
C ASP A 192 -5.29 12.17 7.70
N ASP A 193 -6.42 11.92 7.05
CA ASP A 193 -7.73 11.86 7.70
C ASP A 193 -7.85 10.63 8.64
N ILE A 194 -7.23 9.51 8.27
CA ILE A 194 -7.11 8.33 9.16
C ILE A 194 -6.19 8.65 10.35
N ALA A 195 -5.05 9.30 10.10
CA ALA A 195 -4.07 9.60 11.12
C ALA A 195 -4.60 10.60 12.17
N GLU A 196 -5.32 11.63 11.74
CA GLU A 196 -6.01 12.58 12.63
C GLU A 196 -7.10 11.89 13.46
N ALA A 197 -7.79 10.88 12.92
CA ALA A 197 -8.74 10.10 13.70
C ALA A 197 -8.08 9.34 14.86
N CYS A 198 -6.82 8.93 14.69
CA CYS A 198 -5.99 8.36 15.75
C CYS A 198 -5.35 9.43 16.67
N GLY A 199 -5.55 10.72 16.40
CA GLY A 199 -5.04 11.84 17.21
C GLY A 199 -3.72 12.45 16.73
N ALA A 200 -3.13 12.00 15.62
CA ALA A 200 -1.85 12.55 15.15
C ALA A 200 -2.00 13.99 14.63
N ASP A 201 -0.97 14.81 14.86
CA ASP A 201 -0.90 16.19 14.37
C ASP A 201 -0.33 16.20 12.94
N MET A 202 -1.21 16.17 11.94
CA MET A 202 -0.80 16.06 10.54
C MET A 202 -0.20 17.35 9.97
N VAL A 203 1.05 17.27 9.52
CA VAL A 203 1.72 18.31 8.73
C VAL A 203 1.26 18.21 7.27
N ARG A 204 0.12 18.84 6.98
CA ARG A 204 -0.52 18.81 5.66
C ARG A 204 0.23 19.64 4.60
N TRP A 205 1.18 20.50 4.98
CA TRP A 205 1.95 21.30 4.02
C TRP A 205 3.43 21.35 4.38
N TYR A 206 4.26 20.90 3.45
CA TYR A 206 5.71 21.01 3.47
C TYR A 206 6.21 20.95 2.02
N GLU A 207 7.44 21.43 1.80
CA GLU A 207 8.10 21.32 0.50
C GLU A 207 8.19 19.85 0.07
N ASP A 208 8.10 19.56 -1.22
CA ASP A 208 8.17 18.18 -1.74
C ASP A 208 7.07 17.20 -1.26
N ARG A 209 5.95 17.65 -0.68
CA ARG A 209 4.85 16.75 -0.25
C ARG A 209 4.43 15.75 -1.33
N THR A 210 4.31 16.20 -2.58
CA THR A 210 3.89 15.36 -3.73
C THR A 210 5.06 14.73 -4.50
N LEU A 211 6.30 14.94 -4.04
CA LEU A 211 7.49 14.34 -4.63
C LEU A 211 7.44 12.81 -4.47
N THR A 212 7.90 12.12 -5.51
CA THR A 212 8.04 10.66 -5.50
C THR A 212 9.05 10.22 -4.44
N CYS A 213 8.95 8.97 -3.96
CA CYS A 213 9.94 8.42 -3.05
C CYS A 213 11.32 8.26 -3.68
N GLY A 214 11.39 8.15 -5.01
CA GLY A 214 12.64 7.93 -5.77
C GLY A 214 12.87 6.48 -6.18
N MET A 215 12.08 5.51 -5.70
CA MET A 215 12.28 4.08 -6.00
C MET A 215 11.67 3.60 -7.32
N GLY A 216 10.52 4.18 -7.72
CA GLY A 216 9.68 3.65 -8.80
C GLY A 216 10.38 3.52 -10.16
N PHE A 217 9.82 2.70 -11.06
CA PHE A 217 10.28 2.54 -12.46
C PHE A 217 11.79 2.30 -12.59
N SER A 218 12.34 1.35 -11.80
CA SER A 218 13.75 0.93 -11.79
C SER A 218 14.79 1.97 -11.33
N GLN A 219 14.37 3.16 -10.90
CA GLN A 219 15.30 4.26 -10.60
C GLN A 219 16.28 3.92 -9.48
N LEU A 220 15.85 3.22 -8.44
CA LEU A 220 16.77 2.78 -7.37
C LEU A 220 17.87 1.85 -7.89
N HIS A 221 17.55 0.99 -8.87
CA HIS A 221 18.46 -0.03 -9.38
C HIS A 221 19.38 0.50 -10.49
N LEU A 222 18.85 1.34 -11.39
CA LEU A 222 19.60 1.86 -12.54
C LEU A 222 20.22 3.23 -12.29
N ASN A 223 19.58 4.08 -11.49
CA ASN A 223 19.96 5.47 -11.24
C ASN A 223 20.06 5.76 -9.74
N ARG A 224 20.73 4.87 -8.99
CA ARG A 224 20.77 4.88 -7.52
C ARG A 224 21.06 6.27 -6.93
N ASN A 225 22.04 6.99 -7.44
CA ASN A 225 22.41 8.30 -6.89
C ASN A 225 21.26 9.31 -7.02
N THR A 226 20.62 9.39 -8.19
CA THR A 226 19.44 10.24 -8.41
C THR A 226 18.28 9.82 -7.52
N SER A 227 18.04 8.50 -7.39
CA SER A 227 17.01 7.94 -6.53
C SER A 227 17.19 8.40 -5.07
N LEU A 228 18.41 8.27 -4.53
CA LEU A 228 18.72 8.69 -3.17
C LEU A 228 18.65 10.21 -2.97
N GLN A 229 19.08 11.01 -3.95
CA GLN A 229 18.94 12.46 -3.88
C GLN A 229 17.47 12.91 -3.80
N VAL A 230 16.58 12.25 -4.53
CA VAL A 230 15.13 12.52 -4.47
C VAL A 230 14.55 12.14 -3.11
N THR A 231 14.94 10.98 -2.56
CA THR A 231 14.55 10.58 -1.19
C THR A 231 15.05 11.57 -0.16
N LYS A 232 16.33 11.99 -0.27
CA LYS A 232 16.96 12.97 0.61
C LYS A 232 16.24 14.31 0.58
N ALA A 233 15.91 14.84 -0.60
CA ALA A 233 15.19 16.12 -0.72
C ALA A 233 13.89 16.11 0.10
N LYS A 234 13.12 15.02 0.00
CA LYS A 234 11.91 14.86 0.82
C LYS A 234 12.22 14.73 2.32
N LEU A 235 13.24 13.96 2.71
CA LEU A 235 13.64 13.84 4.12
C LEU A 235 14.11 15.18 4.72
N ASP A 236 14.84 15.99 3.94
CA ASP A 236 15.21 17.37 4.33
C ASP A 236 13.96 18.22 4.56
N SER A 237 13.00 18.18 3.64
CA SER A 237 11.73 18.91 3.75
C SER A 237 10.90 18.48 4.95
N LEU A 238 10.87 17.17 5.27
CA LEU A 238 10.21 16.62 6.46
C LEU A 238 10.90 17.09 7.75
N LYS A 239 12.23 17.03 7.80
CA LYS A 239 13.02 17.54 8.94
C LYS A 239 12.79 19.03 9.18
N ASN A 240 12.79 19.84 8.12
CA ASN A 240 12.54 21.27 8.21
C ASN A 240 11.11 21.60 8.70
N ALA A 241 10.15 20.73 8.38
CA ALA A 241 8.78 20.84 8.86
C ALA A 241 8.57 20.25 10.27
N GLY A 242 9.61 19.65 10.87
CA GLY A 242 9.57 19.02 12.19
C GLY A 242 8.70 17.77 12.22
N VAL A 243 8.66 17.00 11.13
CA VAL A 243 7.94 15.73 11.06
C VAL A 243 8.74 14.62 11.73
N GLU A 244 8.07 13.90 12.62
CA GLU A 244 8.67 12.82 13.41
C GLU A 244 8.21 11.45 12.91
N LEU A 245 7.04 11.35 12.31
CA LEU A 245 6.46 10.12 11.78
C LEU A 245 6.02 10.29 10.32
N MET A 246 6.53 9.45 9.44
CA MET A 246 6.06 9.38 8.06
C MET A 246 5.21 8.12 7.83
N LEU A 247 3.98 8.34 7.38
CA LEU A 247 3.00 7.30 7.12
C LEU A 247 2.93 6.94 5.64
N HIS A 248 3.05 5.65 5.36
CA HIS A 248 3.12 5.10 4.00
C HIS A 248 1.92 4.22 3.70
N MET A 249 1.48 4.19 2.44
CA MET A 249 0.49 3.21 1.95
C MET A 249 1.08 2.20 0.95
N CYS A 250 2.38 2.24 0.69
CA CYS A 250 3.05 1.32 -0.22
C CYS A 250 4.33 0.79 0.43
N PRO A 251 4.54 -0.54 0.47
CA PRO A 251 5.75 -1.13 1.06
C PRO A 251 7.00 -0.66 0.33
N ASN A 252 6.97 -0.47 -1.00
CA ASN A 252 8.12 0.06 -1.75
C ASN A 252 8.53 1.47 -1.29
N CYS A 253 7.55 2.34 -1.04
CA CYS A 253 7.85 3.67 -0.52
C CYS A 253 8.46 3.57 0.88
N GLN A 254 7.93 2.68 1.73
CA GLN A 254 8.49 2.43 3.06
C GLN A 254 9.91 1.88 2.98
N ILE A 255 10.22 0.91 2.11
CA ILE A 255 11.59 0.43 1.87
C ILE A 255 12.51 1.60 1.52
N GLN A 256 12.09 2.46 0.59
CA GLN A 256 12.91 3.57 0.15
C GLN A 256 13.24 4.55 1.27
N TYR A 257 12.30 4.86 2.15
CA TYR A 257 12.56 5.77 3.27
C TYR A 257 13.26 5.04 4.43
N ASP A 258 12.75 3.91 4.89
CA ASP A 258 13.27 3.17 6.04
C ASP A 258 14.64 2.51 5.79
N ARG A 259 14.80 1.75 4.70
CA ARG A 259 16.07 1.05 4.44
C ARG A 259 17.18 1.98 4.01
N TYR A 260 16.84 3.05 3.28
CA TYR A 260 17.84 3.95 2.72
C TYR A 260 18.05 5.24 3.50
N GLN A 261 17.24 5.56 4.52
CA GLN A 261 17.55 6.69 5.42
C GLN A 261 18.94 6.54 6.05
N PRO A 262 19.33 5.42 6.70
CA PRO A 262 20.68 5.26 7.26
C PRO A 262 21.80 5.34 6.21
N VAL A 263 21.50 4.91 4.98
CA VAL A 263 22.42 5.00 3.85
C VAL A 263 22.62 6.46 3.43
N ILE A 264 21.54 7.22 3.33
CA ILE A 264 21.54 8.65 2.98
C ILE A 264 22.23 9.45 4.09
N GLU A 265 21.93 9.18 5.35
CA GLU A 265 22.57 9.85 6.50
C GLU A 265 24.09 9.72 6.43
N LYS A 266 24.57 8.50 6.21
CA LYS A 266 26.00 8.21 6.05
C LYS A 266 26.60 8.84 4.80
N GLU A 267 25.92 8.76 3.66
CA GLU A 267 26.44 9.22 2.36
C GLU A 267 26.52 10.75 2.29
N PHE A 268 25.57 11.46 2.91
CA PHE A 268 25.46 12.91 2.83
C PHE A 268 25.84 13.66 4.12
N GLY A 269 26.18 12.95 5.20
CA GLY A 269 26.56 13.58 6.47
C GLY A 269 25.41 14.36 7.11
N VAL A 270 24.20 13.80 7.06
CA VAL A 270 22.97 14.36 7.63
C VAL A 270 22.35 13.35 8.59
N GLU A 271 21.47 13.81 9.48
CA GLU A 271 20.74 12.95 10.43
C GLU A 271 19.25 13.30 10.37
N TYR A 272 18.39 12.30 10.43
CA TYR A 272 16.94 12.43 10.43
C TYR A 272 16.33 11.65 11.60
N ASP A 273 15.48 12.31 12.37
CA ASP A 273 14.75 11.70 13.48
C ASP A 273 13.38 11.13 13.05
N THR A 274 13.06 11.21 11.75
CA THR A 274 11.79 10.73 11.21
C THR A 274 11.75 9.20 11.21
N VAL A 275 10.74 8.62 11.86
CA VAL A 275 10.43 7.19 11.81
C VAL A 275 9.37 6.88 10.74
N HIS A 276 9.22 5.61 10.37
CA HIS A 276 8.36 5.19 9.26
C HIS A 276 7.38 4.12 9.67
N MET A 277 6.11 4.26 9.28
CA MET A 277 5.11 3.20 9.47
C MET A 277 4.24 3.06 8.24
N ASN A 278 3.82 1.83 7.94
CA ASN A 278 2.67 1.64 7.07
C ASN A 278 1.39 2.08 7.79
N ILE A 279 0.41 2.62 7.06
CA ILE A 279 -0.87 3.04 7.63
C ILE A 279 -1.61 1.89 8.35
N GLY A 280 -1.48 0.65 7.87
CA GLY A 280 -2.03 -0.52 8.56
C GLY A 280 -1.38 -0.79 9.92
N GLN A 281 -0.04 -0.65 10.02
CA GLN A 281 0.70 -0.75 11.28
C GLN A 281 0.29 0.36 12.25
N PHE A 282 0.19 1.60 11.74
CA PHE A 282 -0.21 2.76 12.53
C PHE A 282 -1.63 2.59 13.12
N VAL A 283 -2.61 2.20 12.30
CA VAL A 283 -3.99 1.97 12.78
C VAL A 283 -4.06 0.79 13.76
N ALA A 284 -3.35 -0.31 13.50
CA ALA A 284 -3.31 -1.43 14.43
C ALA A 284 -2.74 -1.02 15.79
N LEU A 285 -1.64 -0.25 15.80
CA LEU A 285 -1.03 0.28 17.02
C LEU A 285 -2.01 1.21 17.75
N ALA A 286 -2.70 2.10 17.04
CA ALA A 286 -3.76 2.95 17.61
C ALA A 286 -4.87 2.12 18.28
N LEU A 287 -5.18 0.94 17.74
CA LEU A 287 -6.18 0.01 18.26
C LEU A 287 -5.64 -0.93 19.35
N GLY A 288 -4.40 -0.73 19.84
CA GLY A 288 -3.80 -1.50 20.92
C GLY A 288 -3.13 -2.81 20.48
N ALA A 289 -2.63 -2.87 19.25
CA ALA A 289 -1.81 -3.99 18.78
C ALA A 289 -0.44 -4.00 19.48
N ASP A 290 0.09 -5.20 19.74
CA ASP A 290 1.45 -5.37 20.26
C ASP A 290 2.48 -4.90 19.20
N PRO A 291 3.40 -3.97 19.55
CA PRO A 291 4.34 -3.37 18.60
C PRO A 291 5.22 -4.40 17.86
N TYR A 292 5.57 -5.51 18.50
CA TYR A 292 6.54 -6.47 17.95
C TYR A 292 5.88 -7.75 17.45
N LYS A 293 4.85 -8.25 18.15
CA LYS A 293 4.16 -9.49 17.76
C LYS A 293 3.16 -9.28 16.64
N VAL A 294 2.49 -8.13 16.59
CA VAL A 294 1.46 -7.82 15.60
C VAL A 294 1.98 -6.81 14.58
N CYS A 295 2.53 -5.69 15.02
CA CYS A 295 3.00 -4.65 14.11
C CYS A 295 4.35 -4.97 13.46
N GLY A 296 5.17 -5.82 14.07
CA GLY A 296 6.43 -6.30 13.48
C GLY A 296 7.51 -5.23 13.33
N PHE A 297 7.57 -4.22 14.21
CA PHE A 297 8.51 -3.12 14.07
C PHE A 297 10.00 -3.51 14.17
N GLN A 298 10.32 -4.67 14.72
CA GLN A 298 11.68 -5.22 14.74
C GLN A 298 12.27 -5.48 13.34
N THR A 299 11.42 -5.49 12.30
CA THR A 299 11.92 -5.62 10.92
C THR A 299 12.31 -4.29 10.30
N HIS A 300 12.09 -3.13 10.94
CA HIS A 300 12.42 -1.81 10.39
C HIS A 300 13.91 -1.50 10.54
N SER A 301 14.46 -0.68 9.63
CA SER A 301 15.87 -0.27 9.64
C SER A 301 16.09 0.99 10.45
N VAL A 302 15.16 1.94 10.40
CA VAL A 302 15.11 3.08 11.32
C VAL A 302 14.45 2.57 12.61
N PRO A 303 15.16 2.56 13.75
CA PRO A 303 14.61 2.03 15.00
C PRO A 303 13.40 2.85 15.48
N LEU A 304 12.33 2.16 15.88
CA LEU A 304 11.13 2.80 16.44
C LEU A 304 11.08 2.75 17.97
N GLU A 305 11.97 2.02 18.65
CA GLU A 305 11.93 1.80 20.11
C GLU A 305 11.73 3.09 20.90
N GLY A 306 12.61 4.08 20.72
CA GLY A 306 12.52 5.35 21.45
C GLY A 306 11.28 6.17 21.09
N PHE A 307 10.79 6.06 19.85
CA PHE A 307 9.52 6.67 19.46
C PHE A 307 8.33 5.99 20.17
N LEU A 308 8.33 4.65 20.23
CA LEU A 308 7.29 3.84 20.84
C LEU A 308 7.23 4.03 22.37
N GLU A 309 8.37 4.05 23.06
CA GLU A 309 8.48 4.35 24.49
C GLU A 309 7.88 5.74 24.80
N ARG A 310 8.27 6.75 24.00
CA ARG A 310 7.81 8.13 24.20
C ARG A 310 6.29 8.27 24.06
N ILE A 311 5.67 7.54 23.14
CA ILE A 311 4.22 7.59 22.95
C ILE A 311 3.46 6.63 23.87
N GLY A 312 4.15 5.87 24.74
CA GLY A 312 3.53 4.92 25.66
C GLY A 312 3.00 3.64 24.99
N ALA A 313 3.61 3.23 23.87
CA ALA A 313 3.28 1.99 23.16
C ALA A 313 4.11 0.78 23.64
N LEU A 314 5.17 1.02 24.44
CA LEU A 314 6.00 0.03 25.12
C LEU A 314 5.99 0.34 26.62
#